data_AF-A0A9X9F148-F1
#
_entry.id   AF-A0A9X9F148-F1
#
_cell.length_a   1.000
_cell.length_b   1.000
_cell.length_c   1.000
_cell.angle_alpha   90.00
_cell.angle_beta   90.00
_cell.angle_gamma   90.00
#
_symmetry.space_group_name_H-M   'P 1'
#
loop_
_entity.id
_entity.type
_entity.pdbx_description
1 polymer ?
#
loop_
_entity_poly.entity_id
_entity_poly.type
_entity_poly.pdbx_seq_one_letter_code
_entity_poly.pdbx_strand_id
1 'polypeptide(L)' 'QFGSDLLSPDHKQVVAFRNGNYVSPTVTALNGKYYDTTTGKPVEFTDEIKKNEQMVQNSLKYSDQVVNGDLL' A
#
# COMPACT_ATOMS: atom_id res chain seq x y z
N GLN A 1 -5.89 6.36 -10.86
CA GLN A 1 -4.62 5.97 -11.52
C GLN A 1 -3.88 5.04 -10.58
N PHE A 2 -3.48 3.85 -11.04
CA PHE A 2 -2.97 2.75 -10.20
C PHE A 2 -1.44 2.78 -10.02
N GLY A 3 -0.72 3.08 -11.08
CA GLY A 3 0.74 3.25 -11.08
C GLY A 3 1.13 4.72 -11.09
N SER A 4 2.31 5.01 -10.55
CA SER A 4 3.00 6.29 -10.74
C SER A 4 4.34 6.02 -11.43
N ASP A 5 4.79 6.98 -12.23
CA ASP A 5 6.09 6.92 -12.89
C ASP A 5 7.20 6.70 -11.85
N LEU A 6 8.10 5.74 -12.11
CA LEU A 6 9.19 5.36 -11.20
C LEU A 6 10.23 6.46 -11.03
N LEU A 7 10.39 7.35 -12.00
CA LEU A 7 11.37 8.43 -11.99
C LEU A 7 10.78 9.77 -11.53
N SER A 8 9.48 9.83 -11.29
CA SER A 8 8.83 11.05 -10.81
C SER A 8 9.20 11.31 -9.35
N PRO A 9 9.51 12.56 -8.96
CA PRO A 9 9.69 12.92 -7.55
C PRO A 9 8.41 12.70 -6.72
N ASP A 10 7.23 12.67 -7.37
CA ASP A 10 5.94 12.39 -6.75
C ASP A 10 5.61 10.89 -6.69
N HIS A 11 6.58 10.02 -7.03
CA HIS A 11 6.40 8.57 -6.99
C HIS A 11 6.04 8.11 -5.58
N LYS A 12 4.86 7.49 -5.46
CA LYS A 12 4.42 6.92 -4.20
C LYS A 12 5.15 5.60 -3.97
N GLN A 13 6.13 5.62 -3.08
CA GLN A 13 6.88 4.44 -2.64
C GLN A 13 6.03 3.54 -1.71
N VAL A 14 4.80 3.23 -2.09
CA VAL A 14 3.93 2.29 -1.37
C VAL A 14 3.54 1.19 -2.34
N VAL A 15 4.09 0.00 -2.11
CA VAL A 15 3.82 -1.17 -2.95
C VAL A 15 2.73 -2.00 -2.28
N ALA A 16 1.54 -1.99 -2.86
CA ALA A 16 0.40 -2.80 -2.44
C ALA A 16 0.50 -4.23 -2.99
N PHE A 17 0.32 -5.22 -2.13
CA PHE A 17 0.12 -6.62 -2.52
C PHE A 17 -1.36 -6.94 -2.60
N ARG A 18 -1.71 -7.92 -3.45
CA ARG A 18 -3.11 -8.28 -3.71
C ARG A 18 -3.84 -8.85 -2.51
N ASN A 19 -3.11 -9.45 -1.57
CA ASN A 19 -3.64 -10.00 -0.32
C ASN A 19 -3.86 -8.93 0.77
N GLY A 20 -3.68 -7.64 0.46
CA GLY A 20 -3.83 -6.54 1.42
C GLY A 20 -2.56 -6.20 2.20
N ASN A 21 -1.48 -6.97 2.04
CA ASN A 21 -0.17 -6.59 2.54
C ASN A 21 0.35 -5.36 1.77
N TYR A 22 1.27 -4.62 2.37
CA TYR A 22 1.96 -3.54 1.68
C TYR A 22 3.36 -3.32 2.22
N VAL A 23 4.23 -2.72 1.42
CA VAL A 23 5.56 -2.30 1.83
C VAL A 23 5.74 -0.83 1.47
N SER A 24 6.18 -0.04 2.44
CA SER A 24 6.69 1.33 2.25
C SER A 24 8.13 1.42 2.80
N PRO A 25 8.88 2.49 2.49
CA PRO A 25 10.21 2.74 3.07
C PRO A 25 10.20 2.76 4.60
N THR A 26 9.08 3.10 5.21
CA THR A 26 8.92 3.21 6.66
C THR A 26 8.37 1.93 7.28
N VAL A 27 7.32 1.34 6.69
CA VAL A 27 6.58 0.23 7.30
C VAL A 27 6.25 -0.86 6.28
N THR A 28 6.43 -2.10 6.71
CA THR A 28 6.01 -3.31 6.03
C THR A 28 4.84 -3.93 6.80
N ALA A 29 3.68 -4.04 6.15
CA ALA A 29 2.50 -4.68 6.69
C ALA A 29 2.36 -6.10 6.15
N LEU A 30 2.39 -7.09 7.05
CA LEU A 30 2.30 -8.51 6.74
C LEU A 30 1.23 -9.16 7.63
N ASN A 31 0.15 -9.68 7.02
CA ASN A 31 -0.92 -10.40 7.73
C ASN A 31 -1.46 -9.63 8.97
N GLY A 32 -1.65 -8.31 8.83
CA GLY A 32 -2.14 -7.46 9.92
C GLY A 32 -1.13 -7.15 11.02
N LYS A 33 0.13 -7.51 10.84
CA LYS A 33 1.25 -7.06 11.68
C LYS A 33 2.07 -6.02 10.93
N TYR A 34 2.62 -5.07 11.68
CA TYR A 34 3.40 -3.97 11.13
C TYR A 34 4.85 -4.10 11.59
N TYR A 35 5.76 -3.91 10.66
CA TYR A 35 7.19 -3.99 10.88
C TYR A 35 7.87 -2.76 10.31
N ASP A 36 8.89 -2.26 10.98
CA ASP A 36 9.77 -1.23 10.43
C ASP A 36 10.55 -1.84 9.25
N THR A 37 10.47 -1.23 8.07
CA THR A 37 11.10 -1.78 6.85
C THR A 37 12.64 -1.75 6.94
N THR A 38 13.21 -0.83 7.72
CA THR A 38 14.66 -0.68 7.88
C THR A 38 15.24 -1.67 8.88
N THR A 39 14.55 -1.88 10.01
CA THR A 39 15.06 -2.67 11.14
C THR A 39 14.42 -4.04 11.27
N GLY A 40 13.30 -4.30 10.60
CA GLY A 40 12.52 -5.53 10.70
C GLY A 40 11.82 -5.72 12.06
N LYS A 41 11.84 -4.71 12.93
CA LYS A 41 11.22 -4.78 14.26
C LYS A 41 9.72 -4.55 14.17
N PRO A 42 8.91 -5.23 15.00
CA PRO A 42 7.48 -4.95 15.06
C PRO A 42 7.26 -3.51 15.52
N VAL A 43 6.35 -2.81 14.85
CA VAL A 43 5.93 -1.45 15.20
C VAL A 43 4.45 -1.44 15.56
N GLU A 44 4.07 -0.53 16.45
CA GLU A 44 2.66 -0.33 16.77
C GLU A 44 1.95 0.44 15.65
N PHE A 45 0.63 0.32 15.63
CA PHE A 45 -0.22 0.99 14.67
C PHE A 45 -0.17 2.51 14.88
N THR A 46 0.24 3.26 13.86
CA THR A 46 0.31 4.72 13.86
C THR A 46 -0.61 5.32 12.81
N ASP A 47 -0.86 6.63 12.87
CA ASP A 47 -1.68 7.32 11.85
C ASP A 47 -1.08 7.24 10.43
N GLU A 48 0.25 7.11 10.32
CA GLU A 48 0.92 6.91 9.02
C GLU A 48 0.59 5.55 8.42
N ILE A 49 0.61 4.50 9.24
CA ILE A 49 0.22 3.13 8.87
C ILE A 49 -1.22 3.11 8.41
N LYS A 50 -2.11 3.79 9.15
CA LYS A 50 -3.53 3.93 8.79
C LYS A 50 -3.72 4.58 7.42
N LYS A 51 -2.98 5.67 7.14
CA LYS A 51 -3.04 6.37 5.86
C LYS A 51 -2.55 5.50 4.70
N ASN A 52 -1.46 4.76 4.90
CA ASN A 52 -0.91 3.83 3.90
C ASN A 52 -1.88 2.68 3.63
N GLU A 53 -2.47 2.11 4.68
CA GLU A 53 -3.46 1.04 4.56
C GLU A 53 -4.71 1.51 3.81
N GLN A 54 -5.23 2.70 4.11
CA GLN A 54 -6.35 3.28 3.36
C GLN A 54 -6.02 3.49 1.89
N MET A 55 -4.80 3.95 1.58
CA MET A 55 -4.36 4.12 0.19
C MET A 55 -4.32 2.76 -0.54
N VAL A 56 -3.78 1.72 0.10
CA VAL A 56 -3.69 0.36 -0.44
C VAL A 56 -5.09 -0.21 -0.68
N GLN A 57 -5.98 -0.12 0.31
CA GLN A 57 -7.36 -0.60 0.20
C GLN A 57 -8.13 0.12 -0.92
N ASN A 58 -8.00 1.45 -1.02
CA ASN A 58 -8.63 2.21 -2.08
C ASN A 58 -8.09 1.80 -3.46
N SER A 59 -6.78 1.61 -3.61
CA SER A 59 -6.17 1.17 -4.87
C SER A 59 -6.69 -0.21 -5.29
N LEU A 60 -6.74 -1.18 -4.36
CA LEU A 60 -7.29 -2.51 -4.61
C LEU A 60 -8.78 -2.47 -4.97
N LYS A 61 -9.56 -1.66 -4.24
CA LYS A 61 -11.00 -1.48 -4.51
C LYS A 61 -11.24 -0.88 -5.90
N TYR A 62 -10.51 0.16 -6.28
CA TYR A 62 -10.63 0.73 -7.61
C TYR A 62 -10.21 -0.27 -8.69
N SER A 63 -9.18 -1.08 -8.43
CA SER A 63 -8.74 -2.12 -9.37
C SER A 63 -9.84 -3.15 -9.57
N ASP A 64 -10.52 -3.53 -8.49
CA ASP A 64 -11.63 -4.47 -8.53
C ASP A 64 -12.85 -3.90 -9.22
N GLN A 65 -13.14 -2.61 -9.05
CA GLN A 65 -14.23 -1.95 -9.76
C GLN A 65 -13.97 -1.88 -11.26
N VAL A 66 -12.73 -1.60 -11.68
CA VAL A 66 -12.37 -1.57 -13.11
C VAL A 66 -12.48 -2.95 -13.73
N VAL A 67 -11.94 -3.98 -13.07
CA VAL A 67 -11.96 -5.36 -13.58
C VAL A 67 -13.37 -5.96 -13.56
N ASN A 68 -14.10 -5.84 -12.45
CA ASN A 68 -15.43 -6.45 -12.32
C ASN A 68 -16.55 -5.63 -12.96
N GLY A 69 -16.35 -4.33 -13.16
CA GLY A 69 -17.34 -3.43 -13.74
C GLY A 69 -17.28 -3.34 -15.26
N ASP A 70 -16.34 -4.04 -15.91
CA ASP A 70 -16.09 -3.97 -17.36
C ASP A 70 -16.00 -2.51 -17.85
N LEU A 71 -15.28 -1.68 -17.07
CA LEU A 71 -15.23 -0.23 -17.24
C LEU A 71 -14.10 0.22 -18.19
N LEU A 72 -13.59 -0.69 -19.03
CA LEU A 72 -12.51 -0.45 -19.99
C LEU A 72 -12.94 -0.76 -21.42
#